data_AF-A0A968WW71-F1
#
_entry.id   AF-A0A968WW71-F1
#
_cell.length_a   1.000
_cell.length_b   1.000
_cell.length_c   1.000
_cell.angle_alpha   90.00
_cell.angle_beta   90.00
_cell.angle_gamma   90.00
#
_symmetry.space_group_name_H-M   'P 1'
#
loop_
_entity.id
_entity.type
_entity.pdbx_description
1 polymer ?
#
loop_
_entity_poly.entity_id
_entity_poly.type
_entity_poly.pdbx_seq_one_letter_code
_entity_poly.pdbx_strand_id
1 'polypeptide(L)'
;MKNAPCPWLPIVTEIYDFSITRRHGEQKGAAFYLDALRFSQSQWMAGKPAQAILQLNKSWMADLSAEDPVLLTNPPPYRALRWILKTAAAGDCGYLGNPARHFQHLASRMSGPRREIRSWRAWLCFHVAESVLDSARFSRDGEQIAREGLWIPSFQRARNEVSEKGWPGEIFEIET
;
A
#
# COMPACT_ATOMS: atom_id res chain seq x y z
N MET A 1 1.92 20.71 -10.05
CA MET A 1 1.75 19.58 -9.10
C MET A 1 0.96 20.10 -7.91
N LYS A 2 -0.05 19.36 -7.42
CA LYS A 2 -0.94 19.79 -6.32
C LYS A 2 -0.31 19.54 -4.94
N ASN A 3 0.31 18.38 -4.74
CA ASN A 3 0.90 17.99 -3.46
C ASN A 3 2.44 17.99 -3.53
N ALA A 4 3.10 18.32 -2.41
CA ALA A 4 4.55 18.18 -2.27
C ALA A 4 4.95 16.68 -2.33
N PRO A 5 6.12 16.32 -2.88
CA PRO A 5 6.54 14.92 -3.03
C PRO A 5 6.56 14.16 -1.70
N CYS A 6 6.13 12.89 -1.70
CA CYS A 6 6.32 12.01 -0.53
C CYS A 6 7.83 11.74 -0.38
N PRO A 7 8.43 11.97 0.82
CA PRO A 7 9.86 11.81 1.02
C PRO A 7 10.31 10.34 1.03
N TRP A 8 9.37 9.40 1.15
CA TRP A 8 9.62 7.96 1.22
C TRP A 8 9.42 7.26 -0.12
N LEU A 9 9.23 8.01 -1.20
CA LEU A 9 9.05 7.47 -2.55
C LEU A 9 10.13 8.01 -3.49
N PRO A 10 10.41 7.30 -4.60
CA PRO A 10 11.35 7.78 -5.61
C PRO A 10 10.99 9.18 -6.09
N ILE A 11 11.99 10.00 -6.33
CA ILE A 11 11.80 11.31 -6.99
C ILE A 11 11.34 11.05 -8.44
N VAL A 12 10.32 11.78 -8.87
CA VAL A 12 9.79 11.75 -10.24
C VAL A 12 9.66 13.18 -10.77
N THR A 13 9.91 13.35 -12.06
CA THR A 13 9.84 14.65 -12.75
C THR A 13 8.62 14.78 -13.66
N GLU A 14 7.87 13.69 -13.85
CA GLU A 14 6.72 13.62 -14.76
C GLU A 14 5.52 12.93 -14.11
N ILE A 15 4.34 13.10 -14.74
CA ILE A 15 3.12 12.41 -14.34
C ILE A 15 2.98 11.14 -15.19
N TYR A 16 3.19 9.99 -14.57
CA TYR A 16 2.92 8.70 -15.20
C TYR A 16 1.43 8.38 -15.29
N ASP A 17 1.07 7.57 -16.29
CA ASP A 17 -0.22 6.91 -16.40
C ASP A 17 -0.12 5.39 -16.19
N PHE A 18 -1.22 4.67 -16.39
CA PHE A 18 -1.27 3.23 -16.15
C PHE A 18 -0.29 2.40 -17.00
N SER A 19 0.20 2.93 -18.13
CA SER A 19 1.11 2.22 -19.04
C SER A 19 2.42 1.81 -18.37
N ILE A 20 2.94 2.62 -17.43
CA ILE A 20 4.22 2.35 -16.75
C ILE A 20 4.21 1.04 -15.97
N THR A 21 3.06 0.66 -15.39
CA THR A 21 2.90 -0.62 -14.69
C THR A 21 2.37 -1.71 -15.60
N ARG A 22 1.52 -1.37 -16.59
CA ARG A 22 0.92 -2.34 -17.51
C ARG A 22 1.95 -3.01 -18.42
N ARG A 23 3.01 -2.29 -18.82
CA ARG A 23 4.07 -2.80 -19.71
C ARG A 23 4.78 -4.05 -19.19
N HIS A 24 4.73 -4.30 -17.87
CA HIS A 24 5.36 -5.46 -17.25
C HIS A 24 4.57 -6.76 -17.41
N GLY A 25 3.27 -6.68 -17.71
CA GLY A 25 2.41 -7.87 -17.84
C GLY A 25 2.49 -8.78 -16.61
N GLU A 26 2.89 -10.04 -16.82
CA GLU A 26 3.10 -11.01 -15.74
C GLU A 26 4.49 -10.95 -15.10
N GLN A 27 5.44 -10.22 -15.70
CA GLN A 27 6.81 -10.08 -15.18
C GLN A 27 6.89 -8.98 -14.12
N LYS A 28 6.42 -9.30 -12.92
CA LYS A 28 6.35 -8.33 -11.81
C LYS A 28 7.63 -8.37 -10.97
N GLY A 29 8.79 -8.11 -11.57
CA GLY A 29 10.08 -8.07 -10.86
C GLY A 29 10.45 -6.71 -10.27
N ALA A 30 11.74 -6.47 -10.04
CA ALA A 30 12.26 -5.21 -9.47
C ALA A 30 11.88 -3.96 -10.27
N ALA A 31 11.84 -4.05 -11.61
CA ALA A 31 11.44 -2.92 -12.46
C ALA A 31 9.96 -2.56 -12.27
N PHE A 32 9.09 -3.55 -12.15
CA PHE A 32 7.67 -3.35 -11.85
C PHE A 32 7.47 -2.72 -10.46
N TYR A 33 8.23 -3.18 -9.46
CA TYR A 33 8.20 -2.61 -8.12
C TYR A 33 8.53 -1.12 -8.14
N LEU A 34 9.67 -0.74 -8.75
CA LEU A 34 10.11 0.65 -8.84
C LEU A 34 9.11 1.53 -9.62
N ASP A 35 8.58 1.02 -10.73
CA ASP A 35 7.58 1.73 -11.52
C ASP A 35 6.26 1.93 -10.77
N ALA A 36 5.84 0.96 -9.96
CA ALA A 36 4.67 1.12 -9.11
C ALA A 36 4.89 2.22 -8.05
N LEU A 37 6.09 2.32 -7.46
CA LEU A 37 6.44 3.38 -6.51
C LEU A 37 6.50 4.76 -7.19
N ARG A 38 7.13 4.86 -8.37
CA ARG A 38 7.16 6.09 -9.18
C ARG A 38 5.76 6.53 -9.59
N PHE A 39 4.93 5.59 -9.99
CA PHE A 39 3.54 5.87 -10.34
C PHE A 39 2.74 6.33 -9.12
N SER A 40 2.98 5.74 -7.94
CA SER A 40 2.38 6.22 -6.69
C SER A 40 2.76 7.67 -6.40
N GLN A 41 4.05 8.00 -6.48
CA GLN A 41 4.56 9.36 -6.27
C GLN A 41 3.91 10.34 -7.25
N SER A 42 3.83 9.97 -8.53
CA SER A 42 3.26 10.85 -9.55
C SER A 42 1.76 11.10 -9.33
N GLN A 43 0.99 10.09 -8.92
CA GLN A 43 -0.42 10.25 -8.60
C GLN A 43 -0.63 11.09 -7.34
N TRP A 44 0.21 10.92 -6.33
CA TRP A 44 0.19 11.76 -5.14
C TRP A 44 0.43 13.22 -5.51
N MET A 45 1.51 13.52 -6.25
CA MET A 45 1.85 14.87 -6.70
C MET A 45 0.78 15.48 -7.63
N ALA A 46 0.01 14.64 -8.33
CA ALA A 46 -1.14 15.06 -9.14
C ALA A 46 -2.44 15.29 -8.33
N GLY A 47 -2.41 15.19 -7.00
CA GLY A 47 -3.60 15.42 -6.16
C GLY A 47 -4.56 14.23 -6.09
N LYS A 48 -4.07 13.01 -6.32
CA LYS A 48 -4.87 11.78 -6.38
C LYS A 48 -4.42 10.77 -5.32
N PRO A 49 -4.65 11.04 -4.02
CA PRO A 49 -4.13 10.19 -2.94
C PRO A 49 -4.71 8.77 -2.96
N ALA A 50 -6.00 8.59 -3.27
CA ALA A 50 -6.58 7.25 -3.44
C ALA A 50 -5.84 6.43 -4.52
N GLN A 51 -5.51 7.05 -5.65
CA GLN A 51 -4.76 6.38 -6.73
C GLN A 51 -3.31 6.10 -6.33
N ALA A 52 -2.67 7.00 -5.59
CA ALA A 52 -1.33 6.78 -5.06
C ALA A 52 -1.28 5.53 -4.16
N ILE A 53 -2.24 5.38 -3.25
CA ILE A 53 -2.35 4.21 -2.36
C ILE A 53 -2.59 2.94 -3.19
N LEU A 54 -3.43 2.99 -4.23
CA LEU A 54 -3.63 1.85 -5.12
C LEU A 54 -2.31 1.40 -5.79
N GLN A 55 -1.42 2.33 -6.16
CA GLN A 55 -0.14 1.96 -6.76
C GLN A 55 0.87 1.44 -5.74
N LEU A 56 0.86 1.94 -4.49
CA LEU A 56 1.62 1.28 -3.40
C LEU A 56 1.18 -0.17 -3.24
N ASN A 57 -0.12 -0.43 -3.30
CA ASN A 57 -0.64 -1.79 -3.20
C ASN A 57 -0.17 -2.70 -4.34
N LYS A 58 -0.03 -2.13 -5.54
CA LYS A 58 0.52 -2.87 -6.67
C LYS A 58 1.99 -3.20 -6.49
N SER A 59 2.80 -2.37 -5.82
CA SER A 59 4.23 -2.67 -5.68
C SER A 59 4.45 -3.98 -4.91
N TRP A 60 3.61 -4.32 -3.94
CA TRP A 60 3.65 -5.61 -3.25
C TRP A 60 3.23 -6.83 -4.09
N MET A 61 2.78 -6.62 -5.34
CA MET A 61 2.63 -7.72 -6.31
C MET A 61 3.97 -8.14 -6.89
N ALA A 62 5.04 -7.38 -6.64
CA ALA A 62 6.36 -7.71 -7.14
C ALA A 62 6.87 -9.03 -6.52
N ASP A 63 7.38 -9.90 -7.37
CA ASP A 63 8.06 -11.11 -6.97
C ASP A 63 9.54 -10.84 -6.77
N LEU A 64 9.86 -10.30 -5.60
CA LEU A 64 11.23 -10.01 -5.19
C LEU A 64 11.73 -11.04 -4.19
N SER A 65 13.01 -11.36 -4.33
CA SER A 65 13.87 -12.04 -3.37
C SER A 65 14.35 -11.07 -2.28
N ALA A 66 14.95 -11.62 -1.23
CA ALA A 66 15.48 -10.81 -0.13
C ALA A 66 16.70 -9.98 -0.54
N GLU A 67 17.44 -10.46 -1.53
CA GLU A 67 18.71 -9.92 -1.99
C GLU A 67 18.53 -8.88 -3.10
N ASP A 68 17.30 -8.66 -3.58
CA ASP A 68 17.01 -7.70 -4.64
C ASP A 68 17.44 -6.27 -4.22
N PRO A 69 18.45 -5.67 -4.88
CA PRO A 69 19.03 -4.38 -4.45
C PRO A 69 18.03 -3.22 -4.46
N VAL A 70 16.90 -3.38 -5.16
CA VAL A 70 15.83 -2.39 -5.18
C VAL A 70 15.24 -2.16 -3.80
N LEU A 71 15.20 -3.18 -2.93
CA LEU A 71 14.65 -3.07 -1.57
C LEU A 71 15.59 -2.29 -0.63
N LEU A 72 16.89 -2.24 -0.91
CA LEU A 72 17.86 -1.45 -0.13
C LEU A 72 17.67 0.05 -0.33
N THR A 73 17.31 0.45 -1.56
CA THR A 73 17.13 1.86 -1.95
C THR A 73 15.67 2.30 -1.84
N ASN A 74 14.74 1.38 -2.01
CA ASN A 74 13.30 1.62 -2.01
C ASN A 74 12.64 0.58 -1.12
N PRO A 75 12.66 0.77 0.21
CA PRO A 75 12.13 -0.22 1.14
C PRO A 75 10.61 -0.37 0.99
N PRO A 76 10.02 -1.45 1.53
CA PRO A 76 8.59 -1.70 1.43
C PRO A 76 7.76 -0.48 1.86
N PRO A 77 6.72 -0.07 1.10
CA PRO A 77 6.20 1.29 1.17
C PRO A 77 5.24 1.58 2.36
N TYR A 78 5.46 0.99 3.52
CA TYR A 78 4.66 1.23 4.72
C TYR A 78 4.84 2.67 5.24
N ARG A 79 6.07 3.19 5.27
CA ARG A 79 6.34 4.59 5.63
C ARG A 79 5.65 5.56 4.66
N ALA A 80 5.73 5.27 3.36
CA ALA A 80 5.08 6.06 2.33
C ALA A 80 3.55 6.06 2.50
N LEU A 81 2.94 4.89 2.74
CA LEU A 81 1.51 4.77 3.02
C LEU A 81 1.11 5.60 4.24
N ARG A 82 1.79 5.40 5.38
CA ARG A 82 1.52 6.13 6.63
C ARG A 82 1.62 7.65 6.43
N TRP A 83 2.65 8.10 5.72
CA TRP A 83 2.85 9.51 5.43
C TRP A 83 1.74 10.09 4.53
N ILE A 84 1.36 9.39 3.45
CA ILE A 84 0.27 9.80 2.56
C ILE A 84 -1.04 9.90 3.34
N LEU A 85 -1.36 8.91 4.18
CA LEU A 85 -2.57 8.89 4.99
C LEU A 85 -2.63 10.08 5.96
N LYS A 86 -1.55 10.31 6.72
CA LYS A 86 -1.45 11.44 7.67
C LYS A 86 -1.61 12.78 6.95
N THR A 87 -0.89 12.95 5.84
CA THR A 87 -0.87 14.21 5.09
C THR A 87 -2.22 14.50 4.45
N ALA A 88 -2.84 13.49 3.83
CA ALA A 88 -4.16 13.63 3.22
C ALA A 88 -5.29 13.84 4.24
N ALA A 89 -5.18 13.27 5.44
CA ALA A 89 -6.17 13.49 6.50
C ALA A 89 -6.10 14.90 7.09
N ALA A 90 -4.90 15.50 7.12
CA ALA A 90 -4.65 16.82 7.70
C ALA A 90 -4.87 18.00 6.74
N GLY A 91 -4.97 17.76 5.43
CA GLY A 91 -5.02 18.85 4.43
C GLY A 91 -5.88 18.56 3.20
N ASP A 92 -6.04 19.58 2.34
CA ASP A 92 -6.70 19.43 1.04
C ASP A 92 -5.73 18.85 -0.01
N CYS A 93 -5.46 17.55 0.10
CA CYS A 93 -4.60 16.81 -0.83
C CYS A 93 -5.36 16.11 -1.96
N GLY A 94 -6.69 16.25 -2.03
CA GLY A 94 -7.58 15.54 -2.94
C GLY A 94 -8.30 14.34 -2.31
N TYR A 95 -9.08 13.62 -3.12
CA TYR A 95 -9.96 12.55 -2.64
C TYR A 95 -9.18 11.30 -2.19
N LEU A 96 -9.27 10.99 -0.89
CA LEU A 96 -8.61 9.84 -0.26
C LEU A 96 -9.43 8.54 -0.33
N GLY A 97 -10.76 8.65 -0.48
CA GLY A 97 -11.68 7.52 -0.30
C GLY A 97 -11.71 7.03 1.15
N ASN A 98 -11.98 5.73 1.36
CA ASN A 98 -11.90 5.10 2.67
C ASN A 98 -10.81 4.00 2.65
N PRO A 99 -9.57 4.32 3.08
CA PRO A 99 -8.46 3.37 3.07
C PRO A 99 -8.71 2.13 3.93
N ALA A 100 -9.36 2.25 5.09
CA ALA A 100 -9.68 1.11 5.94
C ALA A 100 -10.58 0.10 5.19
N ARG A 101 -11.68 0.56 4.57
CA ARG A 101 -12.53 -0.32 3.74
C ARG A 101 -11.80 -0.90 2.55
N HIS A 102 -11.01 -0.07 1.85
CA HIS A 102 -10.22 -0.50 0.71
C HIS A 102 -9.30 -1.68 1.09
N PHE A 103 -8.56 -1.57 2.18
CA PHE A 103 -7.66 -2.62 2.64
C PHE A 103 -8.40 -3.85 3.19
N GLN A 104 -9.53 -3.65 3.89
CA GLN A 104 -10.39 -4.75 4.34
C GLN A 104 -10.86 -5.62 3.16
N HIS A 105 -11.43 -4.99 2.13
CA HIS A 105 -11.87 -5.70 0.92
C HIS A 105 -10.70 -6.33 0.17
N LEU A 106 -9.57 -5.62 0.05
CA LEU A 106 -8.38 -6.15 -0.63
C LEU A 106 -7.88 -7.41 0.07
N ALA A 107 -7.81 -7.40 1.40
CA ALA A 107 -7.31 -8.52 2.18
C ALA A 107 -8.23 -9.75 2.06
N SER A 108 -9.55 -9.57 2.13
CA SER A 108 -10.51 -10.68 2.11
C SER A 108 -10.76 -11.26 0.71
N ARG A 109 -10.45 -10.51 -0.36
CA ARG A 109 -10.70 -10.91 -1.76
C ARG A 109 -9.44 -11.24 -2.55
N MET A 110 -8.30 -11.37 -1.88
CA MET A 110 -7.01 -11.53 -2.55
C MET A 110 -6.94 -12.85 -3.34
N SER A 111 -6.54 -12.74 -4.61
CA SER A 111 -6.40 -13.86 -5.53
C SER A 111 -5.12 -13.76 -6.36
N GLY A 112 -4.78 -14.85 -7.07
CA GLY A 112 -3.62 -14.94 -7.96
C GLY A 112 -2.31 -15.27 -7.24
N PRO A 113 -1.16 -14.99 -7.87
CA PRO A 113 0.16 -15.27 -7.31
C PRO A 113 0.37 -14.60 -5.95
N ARG A 114 1.03 -15.34 -5.05
CA ARG A 114 1.40 -14.87 -3.70
C ARG A 114 0.20 -14.32 -2.91
N ARG A 115 -1.02 -14.85 -3.16
CA ARG A 115 -2.27 -14.35 -2.54
C ARG A 115 -2.23 -14.28 -1.03
N GLU A 116 -1.57 -15.24 -0.38
CA GLU A 116 -1.52 -15.31 1.09
C GLU A 116 -0.74 -14.13 1.68
N ILE A 117 0.53 -13.97 1.31
CA ILE A 117 1.32 -12.83 1.78
C ILE A 117 0.71 -11.50 1.34
N ARG A 118 0.12 -11.41 0.14
CA ARG A 118 -0.57 -10.20 -0.29
C ARG A 118 -1.79 -9.87 0.58
N SER A 119 -2.55 -10.89 1.01
CA SER A 119 -3.65 -10.72 1.96
C SER A 119 -3.14 -10.22 3.32
N TRP A 120 -2.05 -10.81 3.84
CA TRP A 120 -1.44 -10.37 5.09
C TRP A 120 -0.89 -8.95 5.04
N ARG A 121 -0.23 -8.56 3.93
CA ARG A 121 0.20 -7.17 3.68
C ARG A 121 -1.00 -6.22 3.65
N ALA A 122 -2.10 -6.61 3.01
CA ALA A 122 -3.32 -5.81 3.00
C ALA A 122 -3.94 -5.67 4.40
N TRP A 123 -3.97 -6.73 5.22
CA TRP A 123 -4.38 -6.62 6.63
C TRP A 123 -3.46 -5.73 7.45
N LEU A 124 -2.16 -5.74 7.17
CA LEU A 124 -1.22 -4.87 7.86
C LEU A 124 -1.43 -3.40 7.48
N CYS A 125 -1.66 -3.12 6.20
CA CYS A 125 -2.03 -1.79 5.72
C CYS A 125 -3.40 -1.32 6.24
N PHE A 126 -4.35 -2.24 6.44
CA PHE A 126 -5.61 -1.95 7.13
C PHE A 126 -5.36 -1.40 8.54
N HIS A 127 -4.54 -2.08 9.33
CA HIS A 127 -4.19 -1.61 10.69
C HIS A 127 -3.41 -0.29 10.68
N VAL A 128 -2.51 -0.10 9.70
CA VAL A 128 -1.84 1.20 9.51
C VAL A 128 -2.87 2.30 9.25
N ALA A 129 -3.86 2.06 8.39
CA ALA A 129 -4.92 3.02 8.11
C ALA A 129 -5.76 3.34 9.36
N GLU A 130 -6.17 2.33 10.12
CA GLU A 130 -6.93 2.53 11.36
C GLU A 130 -6.14 3.27 12.45
N SER A 131 -4.82 3.07 12.51
CA SER A 131 -3.96 3.77 13.48
C SER A 131 -3.76 5.26 13.16
N VAL A 132 -4.04 5.67 11.92
CA VAL A 132 -3.78 7.03 11.41
C VAL A 132 -5.07 7.82 11.23
N LEU A 133 -6.13 7.17 10.77
CA LEU A 133 -7.36 7.82 10.36
C LEU A 133 -8.43 7.74 11.45
N ASP A 134 -9.22 8.80 11.59
CA ASP A 134 -10.37 8.81 12.48
C ASP A 134 -11.43 7.79 12.02
N SER A 135 -11.72 6.81 12.87
CA SER A 135 -12.68 5.75 12.62
C SER A 135 -14.12 6.25 12.44
N ALA A 136 -14.47 7.43 12.97
CA ALA A 136 -15.78 8.03 12.76
C ALA A 136 -15.98 8.44 11.28
N ARG A 137 -14.90 8.88 10.62
CA ARG A 137 -14.91 9.29 9.21
C ARG A 137 -14.54 8.15 8.26
N PHE A 138 -13.65 7.27 8.68
CA PHE A 138 -13.10 6.18 7.86
C PHE A 138 -13.40 4.82 8.49
N SER A 139 -14.70 4.56 8.71
CA SER A 139 -15.16 3.33 9.36
C SER A 139 -14.92 2.09 8.50
N ARG A 140 -14.76 0.94 9.16
CA ARG A 140 -14.77 -0.40 8.54
C ARG A 140 -16.03 -0.64 7.71
N ASP A 141 -16.01 -1.66 6.86
CA ASP A 141 -17.24 -2.13 6.23
C ASP A 141 -17.91 -3.17 7.15
N GLY A 142 -18.84 -2.68 7.97
CA GLY A 142 -19.62 -3.52 8.90
C GLY A 142 -20.60 -4.45 8.22
N GLU A 143 -21.13 -4.08 7.04
CA GLU A 143 -22.02 -4.94 6.26
C GLU A 143 -21.28 -6.16 5.75
N GLN A 144 -20.04 -5.98 5.25
CA GLN A 144 -19.19 -7.08 4.86
C GLN A 144 -18.91 -8.02 6.04
N ILE A 145 -18.57 -7.46 7.21
CA ILE A 145 -18.29 -8.26 8.41
C ILE A 145 -19.50 -9.12 8.78
N ALA A 146 -20.68 -8.52 8.85
CA ALA A 146 -21.91 -9.23 9.23
C ALA A 146 -22.32 -10.28 8.19
N ARG A 147 -22.28 -9.94 6.89
CA ARG A 147 -22.73 -10.81 5.81
C ARG A 147 -21.79 -11.98 5.53
N GLU A 148 -20.48 -11.74 5.60
CA GLU A 148 -19.46 -12.71 5.21
C GLU A 148 -18.86 -13.45 6.43
N GLY A 149 -19.24 -13.07 7.66
CA GLY A 149 -18.61 -13.58 8.88
C GLY A 149 -17.12 -13.25 8.92
N LEU A 150 -16.74 -12.08 8.38
CA LEU A 150 -15.34 -11.75 8.14
C LEU A 150 -14.58 -11.62 9.45
N TRP A 151 -13.63 -12.53 9.65
CA TRP A 151 -12.67 -12.42 10.74
C TRP A 151 -11.56 -11.43 10.37
N ILE A 152 -11.45 -10.34 11.14
CA ILE A 152 -10.37 -9.36 11.00
C ILE A 152 -9.23 -9.77 11.97
N PRO A 153 -8.04 -10.11 11.45
CA PRO A 153 -6.90 -10.48 12.30
C PRO A 153 -6.42 -9.27 13.11
N SER A 154 -5.81 -9.52 14.28
CA SER A 154 -5.16 -8.45 15.05
C SER A 154 -3.92 -7.90 14.32
N PHE A 155 -3.49 -6.69 14.69
CA PHE A 155 -2.24 -6.13 14.20
C PHE A 155 -1.05 -7.07 14.43
N GLN A 156 -0.94 -7.65 15.63
CA GLN A 156 0.14 -8.59 15.96
C GLN A 156 0.10 -9.84 15.07
N ARG A 157 -1.09 -10.37 14.78
CA ARG A 157 -1.23 -11.52 13.87
C ARG A 157 -0.78 -11.16 12.46
N ALA A 158 -1.29 -10.07 11.89
CA ALA A 158 -0.90 -9.63 10.55
C ALA A 158 0.60 -9.34 10.46
N ARG A 159 1.18 -8.71 11.49
CA ARG A 159 2.61 -8.44 11.60
C ARG A 159 3.44 -9.73 11.60
N ASN A 160 3.08 -10.71 12.43
CA ASN A 160 3.81 -11.99 12.51
C ASN A 160 3.79 -12.71 11.15
N GLU A 161 2.64 -12.72 10.49
CA GLU A 161 2.49 -13.35 9.18
C GLU A 161 3.31 -12.67 8.09
N VAL A 162 3.38 -11.33 8.09
CA VAL A 162 4.27 -10.59 7.17
C VAL A 162 5.74 -10.79 7.54
N SER A 163 6.09 -10.87 8.82
CA SER A 163 7.47 -11.15 9.23
C SER A 163 7.96 -12.53 8.76
N GLU A 164 7.06 -13.52 8.74
CA GLU A 164 7.40 -14.90 8.37
C GLU A 164 7.38 -15.11 6.84
N LYS A 165 6.40 -14.52 6.14
CA LYS A 165 6.12 -14.82 4.73
C LYS A 165 6.47 -13.66 3.77
N GLY A 166 6.77 -12.49 4.32
CA GLY A 166 7.11 -11.28 3.59
C GLY A 166 8.56 -11.22 3.15
N TRP A 167 8.98 -10.03 2.72
CA TRP A 167 10.39 -9.78 2.44
C TRP A 167 11.16 -9.61 3.76
N PRO A 168 12.42 -10.07 3.85
CA PRO A 168 13.21 -9.87 5.05
C PRO A 168 13.31 -8.39 5.44
N GLY A 169 13.12 -8.11 6.72
CA GLY A 169 13.10 -6.76 7.26
C GLY A 169 11.89 -5.91 6.91
N GLU A 170 10.90 -6.45 6.18
CA GLU A 170 9.70 -5.71 5.76
C GLU A 170 8.95 -5.05 6.93
N ILE A 171 8.93 -5.70 8.10
CA ILE A 171 8.27 -5.18 9.31
C ILE A 171 8.98 -3.97 9.93
N PHE A 172 10.28 -3.75 9.67
CA PHE A 172 11.03 -2.61 10.23
C PHE A 172 10.55 -1.27 9.68
N GLU A 173 9.92 -1.27 8.50
CA GLU A 173 9.35 -0.08 7.88
C GLU A 173 8.04 0.38 8.54
N ILE A 174 7.50 -0.39 9.47
CA ILE A 174 6.22 -0.09 10.14
C ILE A 174 6.45 0.58 11.49
N GLU A 175 7.55 0.27 12.18
CA GLU A 175 7.82 0.68 13.56
C GLU A 175 8.49 2.05 13.70
N THR A 176 9.04 2.56 12.60
CA THR A 176 9.67 3.87 12.44
C THR A 176 8.66 4.92 11.98
#